data_AF-A0A453JRI0-F1
#
_entry.id   AF-A0A453JRI0-F1
#
_cell.length_a   1.000
_cell.length_b   1.000
_cell.length_c   1.000
_cell.angle_alpha   90.00
_cell.angle_beta   90.00
_cell.angle_gamma   90.00
#
_symmetry.space_group_name_H-M   'P 1'
#
loop_
_entity.id
_entity.type
_entity.pdbx_description
1 polymer ?
#
loop_
_entity_poly.entity_id
_entity_poly.type
_entity_poly.pdbx_seq_one_letter_code
_entity_poly.pdbx_strand_id
1 'polypeptide(L)'
;VIITSALIEDKLLLIGSYKRTEEQPPEQFKIEIPKIPAYFTGTGDLTTALLLGWSNKYPDNLEKAAELAVSSLQALLRRTVEDYKRAGFDPASSSLEIRLIQSQDEIRNPRVTCNAMKYK
;
A
#
# COMPACT_ATOMS: atom_id res chain seq x y z
N VAL A 1 -12.53 -12.99 0.47
CA VAL A 1 -11.54 -12.04 -0.10
C VAL A 1 -10.15 -12.58 0.15
N ILE A 2 -9.25 -12.50 -0.83
CA ILE A 2 -7.82 -12.78 -0.69
C ILE A 2 -7.08 -11.52 -1.16
N ILE A 3 -6.12 -11.06 -0.36
CA ILE A 3 -5.24 -9.94 -0.71
C ILE A 3 -3.84 -10.23 -0.19
N THR A 4 -2.84 -10.04 -1.02
CA THR A 4 -1.44 -10.33 -0.70
C THR A 4 -0.51 -9.37 -1.40
N SER A 5 0.71 -9.21 -0.89
CA SER A 5 1.78 -8.50 -1.56
C SER A 5 2.96 -9.43 -1.80
N ALA A 6 3.56 -9.37 -2.99
CA ALA A 6 4.70 -10.20 -3.35
C ALA A 6 5.69 -9.44 -4.24
N LEU A 7 6.98 -9.77 -4.12
CA LEU A 7 8.01 -9.35 -5.07
C LEU A 7 8.14 -10.45 -6.13
N ILE A 8 7.73 -10.16 -7.37
CA ILE A 8 7.74 -11.10 -8.50
C ILE A 8 8.48 -10.43 -9.65
N GLU A 9 9.54 -11.04 -10.17
CA GLU A 9 10.32 -10.49 -11.30
C GLU A 9 10.75 -9.03 -11.09
N ASP A 10 11.25 -8.72 -9.89
CA ASP A 10 11.64 -7.37 -9.41
C ASP A 10 10.50 -6.33 -9.35
N LYS A 11 9.25 -6.76 -9.52
CA LYS A 11 8.07 -5.94 -9.35
C LYS A 11 7.43 -6.22 -7.99
N LEU A 12 7.30 -5.18 -7.18
CA LEU A 12 6.50 -5.27 -5.96
C LEU A 12 5.03 -5.14 -6.37
N LEU A 13 4.26 -6.19 -6.14
CA LEU A 13 2.85 -6.27 -6.52
C LEU A 13 1.99 -6.41 -5.27
N LEU A 14 0.85 -5.73 -5.25
CA LEU A 14 -0.29 -6.13 -4.44
C LEU A 14 -1.31 -6.81 -5.34
N ILE A 15 -1.76 -8.01 -4.96
CA ILE A 15 -2.66 -8.86 -5.74
C ILE A 15 -3.90 -9.09 -4.88
N GLY A 16 -5.07 -8.81 -5.45
CA GLY A 16 -6.36 -9.01 -4.81
C GLY A 16 -7.28 -9.93 -5.63
N SER A 17 -8.07 -10.74 -4.94
CA SER A 17 -9.12 -11.57 -5.51
C SER A 17 -10.33 -11.56 -4.58
N TYR A 18 -11.52 -11.30 -5.12
CA TYR A 18 -12.75 -11.26 -4.35
C TYR A 18 -13.94 -11.75 -5.18
N LYS A 19 -14.96 -12.28 -4.51
CA LYS A 19 -16.24 -12.62 -5.11
C LYS A 19 -17.30 -11.69 -4.53
N ARG A 20 -18.20 -11.19 -5.38
CA ARG A 20 -19.39 -10.45 -4.94
C ARG A 20 -20.52 -11.40 -4.55
N THR A 21 -20.69 -12.48 -5.31
CA THR A 21 -21.63 -13.56 -5.01
C THR A 21 -20.97 -14.91 -5.29
N GLU A 22 -21.54 -16.00 -4.78
CA GLU A 22 -20.98 -17.34 -4.98
C GLU A 22 -21.05 -17.80 -6.44
N GLU A 23 -22.07 -17.35 -7.18
CA GLU A 23 -22.32 -17.76 -8.56
C GLU A 23 -21.39 -17.10 -9.58
N GLN A 24 -20.74 -15.99 -9.23
CA GLN A 24 -19.86 -15.26 -10.14
C GLN A 24 -18.40 -15.74 -10.04
N PRO A 25 -17.65 -15.70 -11.16
CA PRO A 25 -16.21 -15.89 -11.09
C PRO A 25 -15.58 -14.79 -10.22
N PRO A 26 -14.45 -15.07 -9.54
CA PRO A 26 -13.77 -14.07 -8.75
C PRO A 26 -13.29 -12.91 -9.62
N GLU A 27 -13.50 -11.68 -9.16
CA GLU A 27 -12.83 -10.51 -9.70
C GLU A 27 -11.41 -10.43 -9.14
N GLN A 28 -10.44 -10.24 -10.03
CA GLN A 28 -9.03 -10.21 -9.68
C GLN A 28 -8.40 -8.92 -10.17
N PHE A 29 -7.50 -8.36 -9.38
CA PHE A 29 -6.73 -7.19 -9.76
C PHE A 29 -5.31 -7.25 -9.20
N LYS A 30 -4.43 -6.45 -9.79
CA LYS A 30 -3.09 -6.17 -9.26
C LYS A 30 -2.81 -4.68 -9.23
N ILE A 31 -1.97 -4.27 -8.29
CA ILE A 31 -1.38 -2.94 -8.23
C ILE A 31 0.12 -3.13 -8.31
N GLU A 32 0.77 -2.51 -9.30
CA GLU A 32 2.22 -2.43 -9.36
C GLU A 32 2.69 -1.27 -8.46
N ILE A 33 3.55 -1.59 -7.50
CA ILE A 33 4.00 -0.67 -6.46
C ILE A 33 5.46 -0.31 -6.75
N PRO A 34 5.79 0.99 -6.91
CA PRO A 34 7.18 1.40 -7.04
C PRO A 34 7.98 1.02 -5.78
N LYS A 35 9.04 0.23 -5.98
CA LYS A 35 9.95 -0.15 -4.89
C LYS A 35 10.74 1.08 -4.44
N ILE A 36 10.71 1.36 -3.15
CA ILE A 36 11.53 2.40 -2.53
C ILE A 36 12.80 1.71 -2.02
N PRO A 37 14.01 2.16 -2.37
CA PRO A 37 15.27 1.49 -2.01
C PRO A 37 15.66 1.77 -0.55
N ALA A 38 14.85 1.26 0.39
CA ALA A 38 15.08 1.30 1.83
C ALA A 38 14.33 0.15 2.50
N TYR A 39 14.79 -0.27 3.68
CA TYR A 39 14.09 -1.25 4.51
C TYR A 39 13.26 -0.52 5.56
N PHE A 40 12.08 -1.03 5.87
CA PHE A 40 11.13 -0.40 6.79
C PHE A 40 10.54 -1.42 7.75
N THR A 41 10.32 -1.01 8.99
CA THR A 41 9.59 -1.78 10.00
C THR A 41 8.12 -1.37 10.02
N GLY A 42 7.19 -2.31 10.18
CA GLY A 42 5.75 -2.03 10.37
C GLY A 42 4.91 -1.77 9.10
N THR A 43 5.46 -1.98 7.90
CA THR A 43 4.72 -1.76 6.64
C THR A 43 3.57 -2.74 6.45
N GLY A 44 3.72 -4.00 6.85
CA GLY A 44 2.66 -5.01 6.80
C GLY A 44 1.48 -4.65 7.72
N ASP A 45 1.78 -4.25 8.96
CA ASP A 45 0.78 -3.83 9.94
C ASP A 45 -0.01 -2.62 9.45
N LEU A 46 0.70 -1.60 8.97
CA LEU A 46 0.08 -0.41 8.42
C LEU A 46 -0.75 -0.72 7.16
N THR A 47 -0.24 -1.54 6.24
CA THR A 47 -0.99 -1.95 5.03
C THR A 47 -2.30 -2.61 5.41
N THR A 48 -2.26 -3.51 6.39
CA THR A 48 -3.44 -4.23 6.89
C THR A 48 -4.46 -3.26 7.51
N ALA A 49 -4.01 -2.35 8.36
CA ALA A 49 -4.86 -1.35 9.00
C ALA A 49 -5.51 -0.40 7.97
N LEU A 50 -4.74 0.07 6.98
CA LEU A 50 -5.24 0.93 5.90
C LEU A 50 -6.26 0.19 5.02
N LEU A 51 -5.96 -1.05 4.62
CA LEU A 51 -6.89 -1.88 3.85
C LEU A 51 -8.21 -2.09 4.59
N LEU A 52 -8.16 -2.39 5.89
CA LEU A 52 -9.36 -2.53 6.72
C LEU A 52 -10.18 -1.24 6.76
N GLY A 53 -9.53 -0.10 7.06
CA GLY A 53 -10.20 1.19 7.16
C GLY A 53 -10.84 1.65 5.84
N TRP A 54 -10.11 1.52 4.73
CA TRP A 54 -10.62 1.89 3.41
C TRP A 54 -11.67 0.91 2.89
N SER A 55 -11.56 -0.40 3.18
CA SER A 55 -12.59 -1.37 2.82
C SER A 55 -13.89 -1.13 3.58
N ASN A 56 -13.83 -0.69 4.84
CA ASN A 56 -15.02 -0.28 5.57
C ASN A 56 -15.69 0.96 4.95
N LYS A 57 -14.91 1.91 4.42
CA LYS A 57 -15.43 3.10 3.73
C LYS A 57 -15.94 2.81 2.32
N TYR A 58 -15.38 1.81 1.64
CA TYR A 58 -15.70 1.40 0.27
C TYR A 58 -15.97 -0.12 0.21
N PRO A 59 -17.05 -0.62 0.83
CA PRO A 59 -17.29 -2.06 1.02
C PRO A 59 -17.42 -2.85 -0.29
N ASP A 60 -17.92 -2.21 -1.35
CA ASP A 60 -18.15 -2.85 -2.65
C ASP A 60 -17.04 -2.57 -3.68
N ASN A 61 -15.94 -1.95 -3.28
CA ASN A 61 -14.87 -1.52 -4.19
C ASN A 61 -13.50 -1.76 -3.57
N LEU A 62 -13.08 -3.03 -3.56
CA LEU A 62 -11.81 -3.46 -3.00
C LEU A 62 -10.61 -2.87 -3.75
N GLU A 63 -10.73 -2.67 -5.07
CA GLU A 63 -9.74 -2.00 -5.90
C GLU A 63 -9.49 -0.59 -5.36
N LYS A 64 -10.55 0.20 -5.16
CA LYS A 64 -10.43 1.56 -4.64
C LYS A 64 -9.82 1.57 -3.25
N ALA A 65 -10.23 0.65 -2.38
CA ALA A 65 -9.67 0.54 -1.04
C ALA A 65 -8.16 0.24 -1.08
N ALA A 66 -7.75 -0.69 -1.96
CA ALA A 66 -6.35 -1.06 -2.14
C ALA A 66 -5.51 0.07 -2.75
N GLU A 67 -6.05 0.81 -3.75
CA GLU A 67 -5.39 1.98 -4.33
C GLU A 67 -5.11 3.06 -3.28
N LEU A 68 -6.09 3.36 -2.43
CA LEU A 68 -5.96 4.34 -1.36
C LEU A 68 -4.96 3.86 -0.30
N ALA A 69 -5.04 2.60 0.11
CA ALA A 69 -4.11 2.01 1.08
C ALA A 69 -2.66 2.05 0.59
N VAL A 70 -2.40 1.55 -0.63
CA VAL A 70 -1.06 1.52 -1.22
C VAL A 70 -0.53 2.91 -1.47
N SER A 71 -1.36 3.84 -1.95
CA SER A 71 -0.93 5.22 -2.20
C SER A 71 -0.62 5.96 -0.89
N SER A 72 -1.39 5.73 0.18
CA SER A 72 -1.10 6.26 1.52
C SER A 72 0.24 5.75 2.03
N LEU A 73 0.47 4.43 1.94
CA LEU A 73 1.71 3.80 2.35
C LEU A 73 2.90 4.35 1.55
N GLN A 74 2.79 4.44 0.22
CA GLN A 74 3.86 4.98 -0.63
C GLN A 74 4.24 6.42 -0.26
N ALA A 75 3.25 7.29 -0.05
CA ALA A 75 3.50 8.67 0.36
C ALA A 75 4.19 8.74 1.73
N LEU A 76 3.72 7.95 2.70
CA LEU A 76 4.32 7.85 4.03
C LEU A 76 5.77 7.34 4.00
N LEU A 77 6.05 6.31 3.19
CA LEU A 77 7.39 5.74 3.10
C LEU A 77 8.38 6.69 2.44
N ARG A 78 7.94 7.46 1.42
CA ARG A 78 8.76 8.53 0.82
C ARG A 78 9.09 9.60 1.85
N ARG A 79 8.08 10.06 2.61
CA ARG A 79 8.28 11.03 3.69
C ARG A 79 9.23 10.50 4.76
N THR A 80 9.10 9.24 5.13
CA THR A 80 10.01 8.57 6.07
C THR A 80 11.45 8.66 5.58
N VAL A 81 11.72 8.29 4.32
CA VAL A 81 13.07 8.39 3.73
C VAL A 81 13.58 9.83 3.72
N GLU A 82 12.74 10.79 3.31
CA GLU A 82 13.11 12.20 3.26
C GLU A 82 13.47 12.76 4.64
N ASP A 83 12.71 12.43 5.68
CA ASP A 83 12.97 12.89 7.04
C ASP A 83 14.28 12.32 7.60
N TYR A 84 14.60 11.04 7.33
CA TYR A 84 15.89 10.46 7.71
C TYR A 84 17.06 11.13 6.98
N LYS A 85 16.93 11.38 5.66
CA LYS A 85 17.95 12.11 4.88
C LYS A 85 18.18 13.52 5.42
N ARG A 86 17.11 14.25 5.75
CA ARG A 86 17.21 15.61 6.32
C ARG A 86 17.90 15.62 7.69
N ALA A 87 17.74 14.54 8.46
CA ALA A 87 18.42 14.37 9.74
C ALA A 87 19.89 13.90 9.59
N GLY A 88 20.41 13.75 8.36
CA GLY A 88 21.79 13.31 8.11
C GLY A 88 22.02 11.81 8.24
N PHE A 89 20.95 11.01 8.30
CA PHE A 89 21.04 9.55 8.33
C PHE A 89 20.97 8.96 6.92
N ASP A 90 21.73 7.89 6.70
CA ASP A 90 21.64 7.08 5.48
C ASP A 90 20.43 6.13 5.56
N PRO A 91 19.41 6.28 4.70
CA PRO A 91 18.24 5.39 4.68
C PRO A 91 18.56 3.93 4.37
N ALA A 92 19.74 3.63 3.82
CA ALA A 92 20.16 2.27 3.48
C ALA A 92 20.88 1.55 4.63
N SER A 93 21.27 2.26 5.70
CA SER A 93 22.11 1.68 6.76
C SER A 93 21.36 0.77 7.72
N SER A 94 20.03 0.90 7.83
CA SER A 94 19.19 0.13 8.76
C SER A 94 17.73 0.08 8.31
N SER A 95 16.91 -0.75 8.98
CA SER A 95 15.45 -0.65 8.86
C SER A 95 14.98 0.68 9.46
N LEU A 96 14.12 1.39 8.75
CA LEU A 96 13.57 2.67 9.16
C LEU A 96 12.25 2.49 9.90
N GLU A 97 12.09 3.22 11.01
CA GLU A 97 10.80 3.36 11.67
C GLU A 97 9.93 4.35 10.89
N ILE A 98 8.69 3.94 10.62
CA ILE A 98 7.76 4.68 9.78
C ILE A 98 7.27 5.98 10.45
N ARG A 99 7.23 7.09 9.68
CA ARG A 99 6.79 8.41 10.16
C ARG A 99 5.26 8.55 10.16
N LEU A 100 4.58 7.74 10.96
CA LEU A 100 3.10 7.67 11.03
C LEU A 100 2.46 9.01 11.39
N ILE A 101 2.87 9.62 12.49
CA ILE A 101 2.27 10.85 13.01
C ILE A 101 2.48 12.01 12.02
N GLN A 102 3.69 12.11 11.47
CA GLN A 102 4.02 13.13 10.49
C GLN A 102 3.21 12.96 9.20
N SER A 103 2.86 11.73 8.84
CA SER A 103 2.16 11.40 7.59
C SER A 103 0.64 11.29 7.74
N GLN A 104 0.07 11.95 8.76
CA GLN A 104 -1.36 11.86 9.06
C GLN A 104 -2.25 12.37 7.92
N ASP A 105 -1.82 13.42 7.21
CA ASP A 105 -2.59 14.01 6.13
C ASP A 105 -2.65 13.08 4.91
N GLU A 106 -1.54 12.41 4.60
CA GLU A 106 -1.44 11.41 3.54
C GLU A 106 -2.29 10.18 3.86
N ILE A 107 -2.47 9.82 5.12
CA ILE A 107 -3.36 8.74 5.56
C ILE A 107 -4.83 9.15 5.46
N ARG A 108 -5.18 10.38 5.85
CA ARG A 108 -6.58 10.86 5.85
C ARG A 108 -7.08 11.19 4.45
N ASN A 109 -6.22 11.81 3.64
CA ASN A 109 -6.55 12.35 2.31
C ASN A 109 -5.51 11.90 1.26
N PRO A 110 -5.36 10.58 1.03
CA PRO A 110 -4.38 10.09 0.08
C PRO A 110 -4.70 10.51 -1.34
N ARG A 111 -3.69 11.02 -2.03
CA ARG A 111 -3.72 11.15 -3.49
C ARG A 111 -3.43 9.78 -4.10
N VAL A 112 -4.31 9.28 -4.96
CA VAL A 112 -4.07 8.01 -5.66
C VAL A 112 -2.91 8.16 -6.63
N THR A 113 -1.87 7.35 -6.43
CA THR A 113 -0.67 7.29 -7.30
C THR A 113 -0.39 5.88 -7.81
N CYS A 114 -1.00 4.87 -7.21
CA CYS A 114 -0.90 3.47 -7.62
C CYS A 114 -2.31 2.99 -7.98
N ASN A 115 -2.53 2.59 -9.23
CA ASN A 115 -3.85 2.21 -9.74
C ASN A 115 -3.98 0.69 -9.86
N ALA A 116 -5.19 0.18 -9.62
CA ALA A 116 -5.52 -1.22 -9.82
C ALA A 116 -5.73 -1.53 -11.30
N MET A 117 -5.16 -2.65 -11.74
CA MET A 117 -5.36 -3.24 -13.05
C MET A 117 -6.11 -4.55 -12.88
N LYS A 118 -7.30 -4.66 -13.47
CA LYS A 118 -8.06 -5.91 -13.50
C LYS A 118 -7.37 -6.94 -14.41
N TYR A 119 -7.40 -8.20 -14.01
CA TYR A 119 -7.06 -9.29 -14.92
C TYR A 119 -8.20 -9.43 -15.95
N LYS A 120 -7.83 -9.57 -17.22
CA LYS A 120 -8.78 -9.85 -18.31
C LYS A 120 -9.05 -11.34 -18.41
#